data_AF-A0A422ZF25-F1
#
_entry.id   AF-A0A422ZF25-F1
#
_cell.length_a   1.000
_cell.length_b   1.000
_cell.length_c   1.000
_cell.angle_alpha   90.00
_cell.angle_beta   90.00
_cell.angle_gamma   90.00
#
_symmetry.space_group_name_H-M   'P 1'
#
loop_
_entity.id
_entity.type
_entity.pdbx_description
1 polymer ?
#
loop_
_entity_poly.entity_id
_entity_poly.type
_entity_poly.pdbx_seq_one_letter_code
_entity_poly.pdbx_strand_id
1 'polypeptide(L)'
;MKANWIAGGLLLVLYLLWLTATAPARLLAPMLPPGVQVGQFSGSVWRGAAQPVYWHGERLERLAWSLTLAGWQVSLSDPRGVMGQARLWGLRDLRLQEGRLTAPASLLSRWLMSTMPVKAAGEVTFSLTEGRFSDGRCRHIIAGGAQWRQARLHSPVGSLELAQVNGTFRCTVDGAVALTLRQDSHQLSLSGQGTLSPDGRYLFRGTLQPRQGMPPLLALLVTRQTANNAPGPTPWQLQGKWLPQEQK
;
A
#
# COMPACT_ATOMS: atom_id res chain seq x y z
N MET A 1 -26.94 -45.69 30.16
CA MET A 1 -25.99 -44.65 30.62
C MET A 1 -25.02 -44.13 29.54
N LYS A 2 -24.65 -44.90 28.50
CA LYS A 2 -23.71 -44.44 27.44
C LYS A 2 -24.29 -43.38 26.46
N ALA A 3 -25.61 -43.38 26.23
CA ALA A 3 -26.27 -42.49 25.27
C ALA A 3 -26.24 -40.99 25.68
N ASN A 4 -26.27 -40.69 26.98
CA ASN A 4 -26.32 -39.30 27.46
C ASN A 4 -24.98 -38.56 27.28
N TRP A 5 -23.85 -39.28 27.30
CA TRP A 5 -22.52 -38.70 27.04
C TRP A 5 -22.31 -38.40 25.56
N ILE A 6 -22.84 -39.24 24.67
CA ILE A 6 -22.83 -38.98 23.23
C ILE A 6 -23.72 -37.78 22.90
N ALA A 7 -24.91 -37.70 23.51
CA ALA A 7 -25.79 -36.54 23.35
C ALA A 7 -25.16 -35.24 23.88
N GLY A 8 -24.53 -35.28 25.06
CA GLY A 8 -23.81 -34.13 25.62
C GLY A 8 -22.62 -33.70 24.77
N GLY A 9 -21.82 -34.65 24.26
CA GLY A 9 -20.72 -34.38 23.35
C GLY A 9 -21.19 -33.79 22.02
N LEU A 10 -22.27 -34.33 21.43
CA LEU A 10 -22.87 -33.82 20.21
C LEU A 10 -23.39 -32.39 20.39
N LEU A 11 -24.05 -32.11 21.52
CA LEU A 11 -24.60 -30.79 21.83
C LEU A 11 -23.48 -29.76 22.06
N LEU A 12 -22.39 -30.16 22.70
CA LEU A 12 -21.19 -29.33 22.87
C LEU A 12 -20.53 -29.00 21.52
N VAL A 13 -20.39 -29.99 20.63
CA VAL A 13 -19.84 -29.78 19.28
C VAL A 13 -20.75 -28.87 18.46
N LEU A 14 -22.07 -29.07 18.52
CA LEU A 14 -23.04 -28.21 17.83
C LEU A 14 -22.99 -26.78 18.36
N TYR A 15 -22.86 -26.60 19.67
CA TYR A 15 -22.70 -25.30 20.30
C TYR A 15 -21.40 -24.60 19.88
N LEU A 16 -20.28 -25.30 19.85
CA LEU A 16 -19.00 -24.75 19.38
C LEU A 16 -19.05 -24.37 17.89
N LEU A 17 -19.70 -25.19 17.05
CA LEU A 17 -19.95 -24.88 15.64
C LEU A 17 -20.80 -23.62 15.49
N TRP A 18 -21.87 -23.49 16.28
CA TRP A 18 -22.71 -22.29 16.26
C TRP A 18 -21.95 -21.04 16.75
N LEU A 19 -21.16 -21.17 17.81
CA LEU A 19 -20.35 -20.07 18.36
C LEU A 19 -19.32 -19.59 17.34
N THR A 20 -18.65 -20.52 16.66
CA THR A 20 -17.69 -20.18 15.60
C THR A 20 -18.39 -19.57 14.39
N ALA A 21 -19.54 -20.09 13.96
CA ALA A 21 -20.32 -19.54 12.84
C ALA A 21 -20.83 -18.12 13.11
N THR A 22 -21.19 -17.80 14.35
CA THR A 22 -21.73 -16.49 14.76
C THR A 22 -20.69 -15.56 15.39
N ALA A 23 -19.41 -15.95 15.36
CA ALA A 23 -18.31 -15.19 15.95
C ALA A 23 -18.37 -13.71 15.54
N PRO A 24 -18.52 -12.77 16.48
CA PRO A 24 -18.71 -11.36 16.16
C PRO A 24 -17.43 -10.76 15.58
N ALA A 25 -17.59 -9.86 14.61
CA ALA A 25 -16.47 -9.15 13.96
C ALA A 25 -15.53 -8.43 14.94
N ARG A 26 -16.00 -8.07 16.13
CA ARG A 26 -15.22 -7.44 17.20
C ARG A 26 -14.01 -8.27 17.64
N LEU A 27 -14.04 -9.59 17.45
CA LEU A 27 -12.90 -10.46 17.75
C LEU A 27 -11.69 -10.20 16.84
N LEU A 28 -11.85 -9.44 15.75
CA LEU A 28 -10.75 -9.01 14.88
C LEU A 28 -10.03 -7.76 15.38
N ALA A 29 -10.59 -7.02 16.34
CA ALA A 29 -9.97 -5.84 16.93
C ALA A 29 -8.48 -6.04 17.32
N PRO A 30 -8.08 -7.13 18.02
CA PRO A 30 -6.68 -7.35 18.39
C PRO A 30 -5.78 -7.83 17.24
N MET A 31 -6.35 -8.27 16.11
CA MET A 31 -5.59 -8.73 14.94
C MET A 31 -5.25 -7.59 13.97
N LEU A 32 -5.80 -6.39 14.19
CA LEU A 32 -5.49 -5.24 13.33
C LEU A 32 -4.05 -4.74 13.57
N PRO A 33 -3.36 -4.30 12.52
CA PRO A 33 -2.04 -3.73 12.66
C PRO A 33 -2.05 -2.49 13.56
N PRO A 34 -0.96 -2.22 14.30
CA PRO A 34 -0.85 -1.02 15.12
C PRO A 34 -1.01 0.24 14.26
N GLY A 35 -1.80 1.21 14.75
CA GLY A 35 -2.10 2.46 14.04
C GLY A 35 -3.40 2.45 13.23
N VAL A 36 -4.13 1.32 13.18
CA VAL A 36 -5.48 1.25 12.61
C VAL A 36 -6.51 1.25 13.74
N GLN A 37 -7.32 2.30 13.82
CA GLN A 37 -8.44 2.40 14.76
C GLN A 37 -9.75 2.23 14.01
N VAL A 38 -10.60 1.33 14.47
CA VAL A 38 -11.91 1.09 13.85
C VAL A 38 -13.00 1.63 14.77
N GLY A 39 -13.90 2.45 14.23
CA GLY A 39 -15.01 3.01 14.99
C GLY A 39 -16.07 1.96 15.35
N GLN A 40 -16.64 1.30 14.34
CA GLN A 40 -17.64 0.24 14.53
C GLN A 40 -17.35 -0.97 13.63
N PHE A 41 -17.46 -2.16 14.22
CA PHE A 41 -17.51 -3.43 13.50
C PHE A 41 -18.96 -3.86 13.36
N SER A 42 -19.35 -4.26 12.15
CA SER A 42 -20.65 -4.83 11.83
C SER A 42 -20.46 -6.22 11.23
N GLY A 43 -21.34 -7.17 11.58
CA GLY A 43 -21.31 -8.54 11.08
C GLY A 43 -20.42 -9.49 11.89
N SER A 44 -19.95 -10.54 11.23
CA SER A 44 -19.16 -11.62 11.83
C SER A 44 -17.69 -11.59 11.40
N VAL A 45 -16.87 -12.41 12.04
CA VAL A 45 -15.47 -12.64 11.63
C VAL A 45 -15.41 -13.15 10.18
N TRP A 46 -16.43 -13.89 9.73
CA TRP A 46 -16.52 -14.41 8.38
C TRP A 46 -16.95 -13.35 7.38
N ARG A 47 -18.02 -12.61 7.65
CA ARG A 47 -18.54 -11.58 6.74
C ARG A 47 -18.93 -10.37 7.56
N GLY A 48 -18.19 -9.28 7.37
CA GLY A 48 -18.39 -8.08 8.14
C GLY A 48 -17.90 -6.84 7.42
N ALA A 49 -18.14 -5.71 8.07
CA ALA A 49 -17.64 -4.42 7.64
C ALA A 49 -17.19 -3.60 8.85
N ALA A 50 -16.17 -2.79 8.65
CA ALA A 50 -15.60 -1.86 9.60
C ALA A 50 -15.77 -0.45 9.01
N GLN A 51 -16.42 0.44 9.77
CA GLN A 51 -16.64 1.82 9.37
C GLN A 51 -16.87 2.74 10.59
N PRO A 52 -16.28 3.95 10.63
CA PRO A 52 -15.12 4.37 9.85
C PRO A 52 -13.83 3.69 10.35
N VAL A 53 -12.84 3.55 9.47
CA VAL A 53 -11.50 3.06 9.80
C VAL A 53 -10.54 4.24 9.76
N TYR A 54 -9.93 4.59 10.88
CA TYR A 54 -8.91 5.61 10.98
C TYR A 54 -7.53 4.99 10.83
N TRP A 55 -6.75 5.49 9.88
CA TRP A 55 -5.37 5.07 9.69
C TRP A 55 -4.49 6.31 9.53
N HIS A 56 -3.51 6.50 10.42
CA HIS A 56 -2.63 7.68 10.44
C HIS A 56 -3.38 9.03 10.38
N GLY A 57 -4.51 9.15 11.07
CA GLY A 57 -5.34 10.38 11.10
C GLY A 57 -6.28 10.55 9.90
N GLU A 58 -6.27 9.62 8.96
CA GLU A 58 -7.15 9.62 7.80
C GLU A 58 -8.33 8.68 8.00
N ARG A 59 -9.52 9.20 7.75
CA ARG A 59 -10.78 8.48 7.92
C ARG A 59 -11.15 7.76 6.63
N LEU A 60 -10.98 6.45 6.59
CA LEU A 60 -11.50 5.61 5.54
C LEU A 60 -12.94 5.20 5.85
N GLU A 61 -13.82 5.32 4.86
CA GLU A 61 -15.25 5.14 5.08
C GLU A 61 -15.64 3.67 5.32
N ARG A 62 -15.31 2.77 4.39
CA ARG A 62 -15.79 1.38 4.49
C ARG A 62 -14.72 0.35 4.12
N LEU A 63 -14.40 -0.49 5.08
CA LEU A 63 -13.64 -1.73 4.88
C LEU A 63 -14.60 -2.90 5.04
N ALA A 64 -14.80 -3.71 4.01
CA ALA A 64 -15.60 -4.93 4.07
C ALA A 64 -14.71 -6.16 3.89
N TRP A 65 -15.10 -7.27 4.52
CA TRP A 65 -14.43 -8.55 4.31
C TRP A 65 -15.42 -9.69 4.22
N SER A 66 -15.01 -10.73 3.51
CA SER A 66 -15.71 -12.00 3.40
C SER A 66 -14.70 -13.14 3.33
N LEU A 67 -14.71 -14.02 4.33
CA LEU A 67 -14.01 -15.28 4.33
C LEU A 67 -14.79 -16.29 3.49
N THR A 68 -14.12 -16.77 2.45
CA THR A 68 -14.63 -17.80 1.53
C THR A 68 -13.76 -19.05 1.64
N LEU A 69 -14.16 -20.14 0.99
CA LEU A 69 -13.29 -21.31 0.81
C LEU A 69 -11.97 -20.94 0.09
N ALA A 70 -11.98 -19.86 -0.69
CA ALA A 70 -10.85 -19.30 -1.42
C ALA A 70 -10.15 -18.15 -0.66
N GLY A 71 -10.27 -18.10 0.68
CA GLY A 71 -9.53 -17.17 1.53
C GLY A 71 -10.31 -15.94 1.98
N TRP A 72 -9.62 -15.05 2.68
CA TRP A 72 -10.14 -13.78 3.18
C TRP A 72 -10.16 -12.73 2.07
N GLN A 73 -11.32 -12.46 1.48
CA GLN A 73 -11.47 -11.36 0.54
C GLN A 73 -11.77 -10.08 1.32
N VAL A 74 -10.90 -9.08 1.18
CA VAL A 74 -11.05 -7.76 1.79
C VAL A 74 -11.26 -6.75 0.67
N SER A 75 -12.26 -5.90 0.81
CA SER A 75 -12.50 -4.76 -0.07
C SER A 75 -12.56 -3.46 0.73
N LEU A 76 -11.95 -2.44 0.17
CA LEU A 76 -11.90 -1.09 0.72
C LEU A 76 -12.58 -0.17 -0.28
N SER A 77 -13.53 0.64 0.19
CA SER A 77 -14.21 1.62 -0.64
C SER A 77 -14.35 2.93 0.12
N ASP A 78 -13.81 3.99 -0.47
CA ASP A 78 -13.86 5.36 0.04
C ASP A 78 -14.46 6.28 -1.03
N PRO A 79 -15.46 7.12 -0.69
CA PRO A 79 -16.04 8.11 -1.59
C PRO A 79 -15.02 9.09 -2.19
N ARG A 80 -13.86 9.28 -1.56
CA ARG A 80 -12.78 10.13 -2.04
C ARG A 80 -11.97 9.49 -3.18
N GLY A 81 -12.42 8.35 -3.70
CA GLY A 81 -11.84 7.66 -4.86
C GLY A 81 -10.82 6.58 -4.52
N VAL A 82 -10.71 6.18 -3.24
CA VAL A 82 -9.85 5.05 -2.86
C VAL A 82 -10.66 3.77 -2.94
N MET A 83 -10.21 2.83 -3.77
CA MET A 83 -10.83 1.53 -3.93
C MET A 83 -9.75 0.45 -3.87
N GLY A 84 -9.91 -0.51 -2.96
CA GLY A 84 -9.00 -1.61 -2.77
C GLY A 84 -9.74 -2.93 -2.77
N GLN A 85 -9.11 -3.97 -3.30
CA GLN A 85 -9.52 -5.35 -3.11
C GLN A 85 -8.29 -6.22 -2.97
N ALA A 86 -8.34 -7.21 -2.10
CA ALA A 86 -7.27 -8.16 -1.91
C ALA A 86 -7.82 -9.46 -1.36
N ARG A 87 -7.19 -10.58 -1.71
CA ARG A 87 -7.41 -11.86 -1.04
C ARG A 87 -6.21 -12.19 -0.16
N LEU A 88 -6.48 -12.51 1.09
CA LEU A 88 -5.49 -12.85 2.09
C LEU A 88 -5.64 -14.32 2.48
N TRP A 89 -4.51 -14.98 2.69
CA TRP A 89 -4.43 -16.37 3.12
C TRP A 89 -3.32 -16.56 4.13
N GLY A 90 -3.57 -17.37 5.16
CA GLY A 90 -2.57 -17.70 6.17
C GLY A 90 -2.34 -16.58 7.19
N LEU A 91 -2.11 -16.97 8.44
CA LEU A 91 -1.83 -16.04 9.55
C LEU A 91 -0.31 -15.83 9.75
N ARG A 92 0.51 -16.89 9.61
CA ARG A 92 1.98 -16.85 9.74
C ARG A 92 2.69 -16.61 8.40
N ASP A 93 2.31 -17.37 7.38
CA ASP A 93 2.73 -17.17 6.00
C ASP A 93 1.62 -16.45 5.24
N LEU A 94 1.56 -15.13 5.44
CA LEU A 94 0.59 -14.27 4.81
C LEU A 94 0.80 -14.28 3.29
N ARG A 95 -0.17 -14.83 2.55
CA ARG A 95 -0.23 -14.77 1.09
C ARG A 95 -1.30 -13.78 0.68
N LEU A 96 -0.87 -12.73 0.01
CA LEU A 96 -1.71 -11.73 -0.63
C LEU A 96 -1.89 -12.12 -2.09
N GLN A 97 -3.13 -12.29 -2.54
CA GLN A 97 -3.48 -12.65 -3.91
C GLN A 97 -4.45 -11.64 -4.50
N GLU A 98 -4.31 -11.39 -5.80
CA GLU A 98 -5.18 -10.47 -6.56
C GLU A 98 -5.37 -9.10 -5.86
N GLY A 99 -4.29 -8.60 -5.25
CA GLY A 99 -4.28 -7.30 -4.60
C GLY A 99 -4.38 -6.21 -5.66
N ARG A 100 -5.44 -5.41 -5.64
CA ARG A 100 -5.60 -4.23 -6.46
C ARG A 100 -6.02 -3.06 -5.58
N LEU A 101 -5.23 -2.00 -5.58
CA LEU A 101 -5.53 -0.77 -4.87
C LEU A 101 -5.45 0.39 -5.85
N THR A 102 -6.53 1.13 -6.00
CA THR A 102 -6.61 2.33 -6.83
C THR A 102 -6.88 3.51 -5.93
N ALA A 103 -6.09 4.56 -6.06
CA ALA A 103 -6.26 5.78 -5.29
C ALA A 103 -5.80 7.00 -6.10
N PRO A 104 -6.46 8.15 -5.94
CA PRO A 104 -6.04 9.37 -6.61
C PRO A 104 -4.71 9.86 -6.02
N ALA A 105 -3.80 10.27 -6.89
CA ALA A 105 -2.47 10.76 -6.50
C ALA A 105 -2.54 11.98 -5.54
N SER A 106 -3.65 12.72 -5.58
CA SER A 106 -3.90 13.86 -4.68
C SER A 106 -4.12 13.45 -3.22
N LEU A 107 -4.65 12.26 -2.96
CA LEU A 107 -4.70 11.70 -1.60
C LEU A 107 -3.32 11.21 -1.17
N LEU A 108 -2.65 10.41 -2.01
CA LEU A 108 -1.32 9.87 -1.71
C LEU A 108 -0.29 10.98 -1.45
N SER A 109 -0.29 12.04 -2.27
CA SER A 109 0.64 13.17 -2.08
C SER A 109 0.38 13.93 -0.78
N ARG A 110 -0.86 14.07 -0.32
CA ARG A 110 -1.15 14.64 0.99
C ARG A 110 -0.55 13.81 2.12
N TRP A 111 -0.58 12.47 2.01
CA TRP A 111 -0.03 11.58 3.04
C TRP A 111 1.50 11.51 3.02
N LEU A 112 2.09 11.40 1.83
CA LEU A 112 3.54 11.25 1.65
C LEU A 112 4.30 12.58 1.72
N MET A 113 3.69 13.65 1.22
CA MET A 113 4.33 14.96 1.00
C MET A 113 3.58 16.08 1.74
N SER A 114 3.07 15.79 2.94
CA SER A 114 2.35 16.81 3.75
C SER A 114 3.18 18.07 4.02
N THR A 115 4.51 17.98 3.93
CA THR A 115 5.45 19.08 4.19
C THR A 115 5.85 19.87 2.95
N MET A 116 5.52 19.41 1.74
CA MET A 116 5.88 20.09 0.49
C MET A 116 4.62 20.56 -0.26
N PRO A 117 4.58 21.80 -0.78
CA PRO A 117 3.42 22.36 -1.49
C PRO A 117 3.31 21.82 -2.92
N VAL A 118 3.46 20.51 -3.10
CA VAL A 118 3.39 19.85 -4.41
C VAL A 118 2.11 19.04 -4.47
N LYS A 119 1.25 19.35 -5.46
CA LYS A 119 0.01 18.60 -5.70
C LYS A 119 0.24 17.59 -6.82
N ALA A 120 0.05 16.31 -6.51
CA ALA A 120 0.03 15.25 -7.51
C ALA A 120 -1.40 15.03 -8.02
N ALA A 121 -1.56 14.89 -9.34
CA ALA A 121 -2.82 14.59 -10.01
C ALA A 121 -2.69 13.33 -10.87
N GLY A 122 -3.83 12.68 -11.13
CA GLY A 122 -3.91 11.39 -11.82
C GLY A 122 -4.30 10.26 -10.88
N GLU A 123 -4.36 9.05 -11.42
CA GLU A 123 -4.78 7.85 -10.69
C GLU A 123 -3.61 6.89 -10.52
N VAL A 124 -3.39 6.44 -9.29
CA VAL A 124 -2.36 5.45 -8.97
C VAL A 124 -3.04 4.12 -8.71
N THR A 125 -2.72 3.15 -9.55
CA THR A 125 -3.19 1.76 -9.45
C THR A 125 -2.03 0.87 -9.07
N PHE A 126 -2.12 0.26 -7.91
CA PHE A 126 -1.25 -0.83 -7.47
C PHE A 126 -1.94 -2.15 -7.78
N SER A 127 -1.23 -3.06 -8.42
CA SER A 127 -1.70 -4.40 -8.74
C SER A 127 -0.66 -5.42 -8.37
N LEU A 128 -1.08 -6.51 -7.74
CA LEU A 128 -0.24 -7.61 -7.30
C LEU A 128 -1.00 -8.91 -7.53
N THR A 129 -0.41 -9.82 -8.30
CA THR A 129 -1.02 -11.14 -8.52
C THR A 129 -0.85 -12.03 -7.29
N GLU A 130 0.39 -12.15 -6.79
CA GLU A 130 0.68 -12.92 -5.58
C GLU A 130 1.85 -12.28 -4.82
N GLY A 131 1.75 -12.14 -3.51
CA GLY A 131 2.83 -11.75 -2.62
C GLY A 131 2.84 -12.64 -1.39
N ARG A 132 4.02 -13.17 -1.03
CA ARG A 132 4.19 -14.00 0.17
C ARG A 132 5.08 -13.29 1.17
N PHE A 133 4.54 -13.09 2.36
CA PHE A 133 5.22 -12.46 3.48
C PHE A 133 5.24 -13.43 4.66
N SER A 134 6.40 -13.60 5.27
CA SER A 134 6.64 -14.57 6.35
C SER A 134 7.47 -13.87 7.41
N ASP A 135 6.91 -13.73 8.61
CA ASP A 135 7.49 -12.96 9.73
C ASP A 135 7.91 -11.53 9.34
N GLY A 136 7.06 -10.81 8.60
CA GLY A 136 7.33 -9.44 8.15
C GLY A 136 8.37 -9.32 7.02
N ARG A 137 8.94 -10.43 6.54
CA ARG A 137 9.89 -10.44 5.41
C ARG A 137 9.21 -10.80 4.09
N CYS A 138 9.62 -10.12 3.03
CA CYS A 138 9.18 -10.39 1.67
C CYS A 138 9.85 -11.69 1.17
N ARG A 139 9.09 -12.76 0.95
CA ARG A 139 9.61 -14.03 0.39
C ARG A 139 9.59 -13.99 -1.13
N HIS A 140 8.44 -13.65 -1.69
CA HIS A 140 8.27 -13.59 -3.13
C HIS A 140 7.11 -12.65 -3.52
N ILE A 141 7.27 -11.95 -4.65
CA ILE A 141 6.25 -11.11 -5.26
C ILE A 141 6.16 -11.48 -6.75
N ILE A 142 4.96 -11.81 -7.21
CA ILE A 142 4.62 -12.14 -8.60
C ILE A 142 3.77 -11.01 -9.16
N ALA A 143 4.23 -10.44 -10.27
CA ALA A 143 3.54 -9.39 -11.01
C ALA A 143 3.07 -8.23 -10.09
N GLY A 144 3.91 -7.85 -9.12
CA GLY A 144 3.72 -6.66 -8.32
C GLY A 144 4.10 -5.43 -9.14
N GLY A 145 3.13 -4.57 -9.42
CA GLY A 145 3.29 -3.35 -10.18
C GLY A 145 2.52 -2.18 -9.57
N ALA A 146 3.06 -0.99 -9.75
CA ALA A 146 2.37 0.27 -9.57
C ALA A 146 2.29 0.97 -10.92
N GLN A 147 1.16 1.56 -11.23
CA GLN A 147 0.99 2.38 -12.42
C GLN A 147 0.32 3.69 -12.01
N TRP A 148 0.97 4.80 -12.29
CA TRP A 148 0.37 6.12 -12.14
C TRP A 148 0.03 6.65 -13.52
N ARG A 149 -1.28 6.72 -13.81
CA ARG A 149 -1.82 7.20 -15.08
C ARG A 149 -2.13 8.70 -15.00
N GLN A 150 -1.91 9.40 -16.11
CA GLN A 150 -2.12 10.85 -16.23
C GLN A 150 -1.37 11.62 -15.14
N ALA A 151 -0.14 11.18 -14.88
CA ALA A 151 0.69 11.68 -13.80
C ALA A 151 1.06 13.14 -14.06
N ARG A 152 0.60 14.03 -13.19
CA ARG A 152 0.88 15.47 -13.26
C ARG A 152 1.28 15.99 -11.89
N LEU A 153 2.43 16.65 -11.82
CA LEU A 153 2.89 17.33 -10.61
C LEU A 153 2.70 18.83 -10.78
N HIS A 154 1.93 19.44 -9.90
CA HIS A 154 1.78 20.88 -9.82
C HIS A 154 2.62 21.40 -8.66
N SER A 155 3.63 22.19 -8.98
CA SER A 155 4.44 22.92 -8.00
C SER A 155 4.19 24.42 -8.13
N PRO A 156 4.48 25.25 -7.11
CA PRO A 156 4.34 26.70 -7.20
C PRO A 156 5.18 27.32 -8.34
N VAL A 157 6.24 26.62 -8.75
CA VAL A 157 7.18 27.06 -9.79
C VAL A 157 6.85 26.51 -11.18
N GLY A 158 5.78 25.71 -11.33
CA GLY A 158 5.33 25.17 -12.61
C GLY A 158 4.66 23.80 -12.51
N SER A 159 3.93 23.42 -13.56
CA SER A 159 3.36 22.09 -13.73
C SER A 159 4.27 21.21 -14.59
N LEU A 160 4.50 19.98 -14.15
CA LEU A 160 5.25 18.95 -14.86
C LEU A 160 4.33 17.81 -15.23
N GLU A 161 4.26 17.49 -16.52
CA GLU A 161 3.51 16.35 -17.02
C GLU A 161 4.41 15.14 -17.15
N LEU A 162 4.13 14.12 -16.35
CA LEU A 162 4.89 12.88 -16.26
C LEU A 162 4.29 11.78 -17.15
N ALA A 163 3.09 12.02 -17.71
CA ALA A 163 2.27 11.12 -18.53
C ALA A 163 1.92 9.79 -17.84
N GLN A 164 2.89 8.90 -17.70
CA GLN A 164 2.72 7.59 -17.07
C GLN A 164 3.98 7.15 -16.32
N VAL A 165 3.83 6.86 -15.03
CA VAL A 165 4.91 6.28 -14.20
C VAL A 165 4.61 4.82 -13.96
N ASN A 166 5.55 3.93 -14.29
CA ASN A 166 5.44 2.50 -14.05
C ASN A 166 6.45 2.09 -12.96
N GLY A 167 5.96 1.43 -11.93
CA GLY A 167 6.74 0.84 -10.85
C GLY A 167 6.59 -0.68 -10.87
N THR A 168 7.66 -1.40 -10.57
CA THR A 168 7.63 -2.85 -10.36
C THR A 168 8.21 -3.19 -8.99
N PHE A 169 7.54 -4.08 -8.26
CA PHE A 169 7.96 -4.54 -6.95
C PHE A 169 8.58 -5.94 -7.06
N ARG A 170 9.66 -6.17 -6.33
CA ARG A 170 10.35 -7.45 -6.21
C ARG A 170 10.78 -7.64 -4.75
N CYS A 171 10.93 -8.87 -4.30
CA CYS A 171 11.60 -9.14 -3.01
C CYS A 171 13.12 -9.25 -3.26
N THR A 172 13.92 -8.76 -2.33
CA THR A 172 15.36 -9.04 -2.27
C THR A 172 15.61 -10.33 -1.48
N VAL A 173 16.82 -10.88 -1.63
CA VAL A 173 17.25 -12.09 -0.88
C VAL A 173 17.23 -11.87 0.63
N ASP A 174 17.51 -10.63 1.08
CA ASP A 174 17.48 -10.23 2.49
C ASP A 174 16.06 -10.06 3.06
N GLY A 175 15.02 -10.28 2.23
CA GLY A 175 13.63 -10.13 2.61
C GLY A 175 13.09 -8.70 2.56
N ALA A 176 13.83 -7.76 1.97
CA ALA A 176 13.37 -6.40 1.72
C ALA A 176 12.49 -6.34 0.45
N VAL A 177 11.66 -5.30 0.33
CA VAL A 177 10.88 -5.02 -0.87
C VAL A 177 11.68 -4.04 -1.73
N ALA A 178 12.15 -4.48 -2.89
CA ALA A 178 12.73 -3.62 -3.92
C ALA A 178 11.62 -3.07 -4.84
N LEU A 179 11.69 -1.78 -5.13
CA LEU A 179 10.80 -1.06 -6.02
C LEU A 179 11.63 -0.44 -7.14
N THR A 180 11.38 -0.79 -8.39
CA THR A 180 11.98 -0.13 -9.55
C THR A 180 10.95 0.75 -10.21
N LEU A 181 11.17 2.06 -10.22
CA LEU A 181 10.36 3.02 -10.96
C LEU A 181 11.04 3.38 -12.28
N ARG A 182 10.23 3.44 -13.33
CA ARG A 182 10.61 3.97 -14.63
C ARG A 182 9.48 4.80 -15.18
N GLN A 183 9.84 5.95 -15.70
CA GLN A 183 8.96 6.86 -16.37
C GLN A 183 9.74 7.47 -17.52
N ASP A 184 9.20 7.32 -18.72
CA ASP A 184 9.71 8.01 -19.89
C ASP A 184 8.58 8.91 -20.40
N SER A 185 8.83 10.21 -20.37
CA SER A 185 7.89 11.21 -20.87
C SER A 185 8.63 12.23 -21.74
N HIS A 186 7.89 12.96 -22.58
CA HIS A 186 8.46 13.98 -23.45
C HIS A 186 9.17 15.11 -22.70
N GLN A 187 8.76 15.39 -21.44
CA GLN A 187 9.31 16.48 -20.63
C GLN A 187 10.41 16.02 -19.66
N LEU A 188 10.33 14.78 -19.16
CA LEU A 188 11.26 14.24 -18.16
C LEU A 188 11.37 12.72 -18.26
N SER A 189 12.59 12.19 -18.18
CA SER A 189 12.81 10.77 -17.89
C SER A 189 13.21 10.63 -16.42
N LEU A 190 12.47 9.81 -15.67
CA LEU A 190 12.75 9.48 -14.28
C LEU A 190 12.98 7.97 -14.19
N SER A 191 14.11 7.58 -13.64
CA SER A 191 14.35 6.18 -13.28
C SER A 191 14.83 6.10 -11.84
N GLY A 192 14.45 5.05 -11.13
CA GLY A 192 14.87 4.90 -9.75
C GLY A 192 14.64 3.50 -9.21
N GLN A 193 15.39 3.20 -8.17
CA GLN A 193 15.34 1.97 -7.42
C GLN A 193 15.25 2.32 -5.94
N GLY A 194 14.21 1.83 -5.29
CA GLY A 194 14.01 1.91 -3.86
C GLY A 194 14.10 0.53 -3.22
N THR A 195 14.58 0.45 -1.99
CA THR A 195 14.43 -0.73 -1.14
C THR A 195 13.77 -0.32 0.17
N LEU A 196 12.84 -1.15 0.63
CA LEU A 196 12.20 -1.04 1.93
C LEU A 196 12.50 -2.31 2.73
N SER A 197 13.34 -2.15 3.75
CA SER A 197 13.73 -3.23 4.64
C SER A 197 12.62 -3.53 5.66
N PRO A 198 12.53 -4.76 6.18
CA PRO A 198 11.54 -5.16 7.19
C PRO A 198 11.58 -4.33 8.49
N ASP A 199 12.74 -3.76 8.82
CA ASP A 199 12.94 -2.86 9.95
C ASP A 199 12.45 -1.43 9.70
N GLY A 200 11.82 -1.19 8.56
CA GLY A 200 11.29 0.10 8.14
C GLY A 200 12.29 1.05 7.51
N ARG A 201 13.57 0.67 7.38
CA ARG A 201 14.53 1.51 6.66
C ARG A 201 14.20 1.52 5.17
N TYR A 202 14.07 2.70 4.60
CA TYR A 202 13.92 2.88 3.17
C TYR A 202 15.12 3.62 2.59
N LEU A 203 15.54 3.17 1.41
CA LEU A 203 16.56 3.82 0.60
C LEU A 203 16.03 3.91 -0.82
N PHE A 204 15.86 5.12 -1.33
CA PHE A 204 15.47 5.39 -2.69
C PHE A 204 16.60 6.09 -3.42
N ARG A 205 17.03 5.54 -4.55
CA ARG A 205 18.02 6.13 -5.44
C ARG A 205 17.42 6.27 -6.82
N GLY A 206 17.43 7.48 -7.37
CA GLY A 206 16.96 7.70 -8.72
C GLY A 206 17.83 8.66 -9.50
N THR A 207 17.55 8.73 -10.78
CA THR A 207 18.12 9.69 -11.72
C THR A 207 16.98 10.42 -12.40
N LEU A 208 17.11 11.74 -12.42
CA LEU A 208 16.21 12.65 -13.11
C LEU A 208 16.95 13.18 -14.34
N GLN A 209 16.39 12.97 -15.53
CA GLN A 209 16.96 13.49 -16.76
C GLN A 209 15.96 14.44 -17.44
N PRO A 210 16.21 15.76 -17.39
CA PRO A 210 15.40 16.76 -18.10
C PRO A 210 15.39 16.49 -19.61
N ARG A 211 14.22 16.61 -20.25
CA ARG A 211 14.09 16.61 -21.72
C ARG A 211 13.56 17.97 -22.22
N GLN A 212 13.45 18.13 -23.54
CA GLN A 212 13.19 19.40 -24.25
C GLN A 212 11.78 20.01 -24.05
N GLY A 213 11.15 19.86 -22.89
CA GLY A 213 9.87 20.49 -22.55
C GLY A 213 9.72 20.87 -21.08
N MET A 214 10.80 20.79 -20.28
CA MET A 214 10.78 21.13 -18.87
C MET A 214 10.84 22.65 -18.67
N PRO A 215 10.01 23.25 -17.76
CA PRO A 215 10.09 24.67 -17.47
C PRO A 215 11.50 25.07 -16.99
N PRO A 216 12.09 26.17 -17.51
CA PRO A 216 13.50 26.51 -17.28
C PRO A 216 13.85 26.70 -15.80
N LEU A 217 12.93 27.17 -14.97
CA LEU A 217 13.12 27.30 -13.52
C LEU A 217 13.23 25.95 -12.80
N LEU A 218 12.49 24.95 -13.26
CA LEU A 218 12.57 23.58 -12.73
C LEU A 218 13.86 22.90 -13.19
N ALA A 219 14.28 23.13 -14.45
CA ALA A 219 15.56 22.64 -14.95
C ALA A 219 16.74 23.22 -14.12
N LEU A 220 16.66 24.48 -13.71
CA LEU A 220 17.66 25.12 -12.83
C LEU A 220 17.71 24.51 -11.42
N LEU A 221 16.57 24.11 -10.84
CA LEU A 221 16.53 23.45 -9.53
C LEU A 221 17.13 22.04 -9.58
N VAL A 222 16.89 21.30 -10.66
CA VAL A 222 17.43 19.95 -10.87
C VAL A 222 18.93 20.01 -11.18
N THR A 223 19.37 20.94 -12.02
CA THR A 223 20.79 21.09 -12.39
C THR A 223 21.65 21.71 -11.28
N ARG A 224 21.10 22.56 -10.39
CA ARG A 224 21.86 23.09 -9.24
C ARG A 224 22.33 22.03 -8.25
N GLN A 225 21.67 20.87 -8.19
CA GLN A 225 22.13 19.75 -7.34
C GLN A 225 23.34 19.02 -7.93
N THR A 226 23.59 19.15 -9.23
CA THR A 226 24.77 18.64 -9.92
C THR A 226 25.74 19.78 -10.14
N ALA A 227 26.85 19.82 -9.40
CA ALA A 227 27.90 20.83 -9.54
C ALA A 227 28.57 20.89 -10.94
N ASN A 228 28.14 20.05 -11.90
CA ASN A 228 28.59 20.08 -13.28
C ASN A 228 27.41 20.42 -14.20
N ASN A 229 27.51 21.57 -14.86
CA ASN A 229 26.63 22.08 -15.93
C ASN A 229 26.66 21.19 -17.20
N ALA A 230 26.34 19.91 -17.07
CA ALA A 230 26.12 19.01 -18.19
C ALA A 230 24.65 18.54 -18.17
N PRO A 231 23.96 18.45 -19.32
CA PRO A 231 22.65 17.83 -19.45
C PRO A 231 22.78 16.30 -19.25
N GLY A 232 23.11 15.90 -18.03
CA GLY A 232 23.26 14.52 -17.60
C GLY A 232 22.17 14.11 -16.59
N PRO A 233 22.01 12.82 -16.31
CA PRO A 233 21.10 12.34 -15.28
C PRO A 233 21.52 12.88 -13.89
N THR A 234 20.66 13.66 -13.25
CA THR A 234 20.86 14.16 -11.87
C THR A 234 20.53 13.05 -10.89
N PRO A 235 21.52 12.52 -10.13
CA PRO A 235 21.24 11.52 -9.12
C PRO A 235 20.54 12.17 -7.92
N TRP A 236 19.51 11.51 -7.41
CA TRP A 236 18.86 11.87 -6.16
C TRP A 236 18.78 10.64 -5.26
N GLN A 237 19.00 10.86 -3.96
CA GLN A 237 18.90 9.81 -2.96
C GLN A 237 18.03 10.30 -1.80
N LEU A 238 17.00 9.52 -1.48
CA LEU A 238 16.14 9.72 -0.32
C LEU A 238 16.31 8.52 0.60
N GLN A 239 16.69 8.75 1.85
CA GLN A 239 16.82 7.68 2.83
C GLN A 239 16.12 8.07 4.12
N GLY A 240 15.58 7.10 4.83
CA GLY A 240 14.91 7.33 6.10
C GLY A 240 14.36 6.05 6.70
N LYS A 241 13.48 6.20 7.70
CA LYS A 241 12.78 5.11 8.36
C LYS A 241 11.29 5.40 8.34
N TRP A 242 10.50 4.47 7.81
CA TRP A 242 9.05 4.60 7.66
C TRP A 242 8.29 4.37 8.98
N LEU A 243 8.87 3.65 9.94
CA LEU A 243 8.26 3.55 11.27
C LEU A 243 8.34 4.90 11.98
N PRO A 244 7.22 5.41 12.54
CA PRO A 244 7.28 6.56 13.42
C PRO A 244 8.18 6.21 14.59
N GLN A 245 8.99 7.18 15.00
CA GLN A 245 9.42 7.24 16.38
C GLN A 245 8.15 7.12 17.24
N GLU A 246 8.05 6.07 18.05
CA GLU A 246 7.17 6.14 19.21
C GLU A 246 7.67 7.35 20.02
N GLN A 247 7.00 8.48 19.86
CA GLN A 247 7.08 9.56 20.82
C GLN A 247 6.44 9.01 22.11
N LYS A 248 7.33 8.55 22.98
CA LYS A 248 7.33 8.65 24.44
C LYS A 248 5.97 8.84 25.12
#